data_AF-A0AAN8WB07-F1
#
_entry.id   AF-A0AAN8WB07-F1
#
_cell.length_a   1.000
_cell.length_b   1.000
_cell.length_c   1.000
_cell.angle_alpha   90.00
_cell.angle_beta   90.00
_cell.angle_gamma   90.00
#
_symmetry.space_group_name_H-M   'P 1'
#
loop_
_entity.id
_entity.type
_entity.pdbx_description
1 polymer ?
#
loop_
_entity_poly.entity_id
_entity_poly.type
_entity_poly.pdbx_seq_one_letter_code
_entity_poly.pdbx_strand_id
1 'polypeptide(L)'
;MFFIAQDYDLSALGCSDAVSERIMKNTGSCSGGGQLNVIGFDIATTGGFYELIEVCFDSQEETTLYTKHTLHGANIAAKDVEEGRPSFKTDSGFFSVSMNTVYAQASQLELMTTLLGDAANLLYNNSHTPVSKLWDSVHRLPFSALLNNAIPTGNYEDLANQIIDPSQQLYFAKGHMSPDADFVTIAEQDATYYFINALPQWQAFNNGNWKVNISFCNKVR
;
A
#
# COMPACT_ATOMS: atom_id res chain seq x y z
N MET A 1 -14.56 15.76 -47.91
CA MET A 1 -14.76 15.52 -46.47
C MET A 1 -14.25 16.75 -45.76
N PHE A 2 -15.15 17.63 -45.34
CA PHE A 2 -14.79 18.84 -44.61
C PHE A 2 -14.72 18.49 -43.12
N PHE A 3 -13.55 18.67 -42.50
CA PHE A 3 -13.46 18.72 -41.05
C PHE A 3 -13.98 20.09 -40.61
N ILE A 4 -15.07 20.11 -39.85
CA ILE A 4 -15.53 21.33 -39.19
C ILE A 4 -14.59 21.52 -37.99
N ALA A 5 -13.74 22.54 -38.05
CA ALA A 5 -13.01 22.99 -36.87
C ALA A 5 -14.02 23.65 -35.95
N GLN A 6 -14.16 23.12 -34.74
CA GLN A 6 -15.01 23.71 -33.71
C GLN A 6 -14.08 24.48 -32.78
N ASP A 7 -14.24 25.81 -32.75
CA ASP A 7 -13.48 26.67 -31.86
C ASP A 7 -14.01 26.48 -30.43
N TYR A 8 -13.18 25.91 -29.56
CA TYR A 8 -13.45 25.82 -28.14
C TYR A 8 -12.63 26.87 -27.40
N ASP A 9 -13.27 27.63 -26.53
CA ASP A 9 -12.57 28.49 -25.59
C ASP A 9 -11.77 27.61 -24.63
N LEU A 10 -10.51 27.98 -24.32
CA LEU A 10 -9.68 27.24 -23.36
C LEU A 10 -10.36 27.13 -21.99
N SER A 11 -11.15 28.15 -21.63
CA SER A 11 -11.98 28.17 -20.42
C SER A 11 -13.08 27.10 -20.42
N ALA A 12 -13.53 26.65 -21.60
CA ALA A 12 -14.52 25.60 -21.78
C ALA A 12 -13.91 24.19 -21.89
N LEU A 13 -12.58 24.09 -21.95
CA LEU A 13 -11.83 22.82 -21.95
C LEU A 13 -11.37 22.41 -20.55
N GLY A 14 -11.55 23.27 -19.54
CA GLY A 14 -11.25 22.95 -18.14
C GLY A 14 -12.35 22.07 -17.52
N CYS A 15 -11.95 21.09 -16.72
CA CYS A 15 -12.90 20.36 -15.88
C CYS A 15 -13.39 21.28 -14.75
N SER A 16 -14.71 21.30 -14.51
CA SER A 16 -15.30 22.10 -13.43
C SER A 16 -15.01 21.53 -12.04
N ASP A 17 -14.70 20.23 -11.97
CA ASP A 17 -14.28 19.52 -10.77
C ASP A 17 -13.01 18.72 -11.07
N ALA A 18 -12.20 18.46 -10.04
CA ALA A 18 -11.09 17.53 -10.16
C ALA A 18 -11.63 16.14 -10.53
N VAL A 19 -10.96 15.47 -11.47
CA VAL A 19 -11.27 14.10 -11.83
C VAL A 19 -11.03 13.22 -10.60
N SER A 20 -12.04 12.45 -10.19
CA SER A 20 -11.94 11.55 -9.05
C SER A 20 -11.79 10.10 -9.49
N GLU A 21 -10.83 9.42 -8.88
CA GLU A 21 -10.64 7.98 -9.00
C GLU A 21 -11.66 7.20 -8.19
N ARG A 22 -11.87 5.94 -8.55
CA ARG A 22 -12.57 4.95 -7.72
C ARG A 22 -12.03 3.55 -7.95
N ILE A 23 -12.48 2.60 -7.11
CA ILE A 23 -12.15 1.18 -7.25
C ILE A 23 -13.33 0.43 -7.88
N MET A 24 -13.10 -0.20 -9.02
CA MET A 24 -13.93 -1.30 -9.53
C MET A 24 -13.59 -2.58 -8.77
N LYS A 25 -14.54 -3.05 -7.96
CA LYS A 25 -14.33 -4.22 -7.10
C LYS A 25 -14.78 -5.51 -7.78
N ASN A 26 -14.14 -6.62 -7.43
CA ASN A 26 -14.54 -7.97 -7.87
C ASN A 26 -14.62 -8.11 -9.39
N THR A 27 -13.65 -7.55 -10.12
CA THR A 27 -13.58 -7.65 -11.59
C THR A 27 -13.18 -9.05 -12.07
N GLY A 28 -12.69 -9.90 -11.16
CA GLY A 28 -12.35 -11.29 -11.41
C GLY A 28 -11.69 -11.95 -10.21
N SER A 29 -11.11 -13.12 -10.43
CA SER A 29 -10.25 -13.82 -9.46
C SER A 29 -8.81 -13.82 -9.93
N CYS A 30 -7.87 -13.85 -9.00
CA CYS A 30 -6.43 -13.93 -9.27
C CYS A 30 -5.78 -15.06 -8.46
N SER A 31 -4.48 -15.27 -8.67
CA SER A 31 -3.71 -16.34 -8.02
C SER A 31 -3.81 -16.29 -6.49
N GLY A 32 -3.73 -17.45 -5.83
CA GLY A 32 -3.72 -17.52 -4.36
C GLY A 32 -5.10 -17.38 -3.70
N GLY A 33 -6.19 -17.39 -4.48
CA GLY A 33 -7.54 -17.18 -3.93
C GLY A 33 -7.94 -15.71 -3.82
N GLY A 34 -7.10 -14.80 -4.31
CA GLY A 34 -7.38 -13.37 -4.32
C GLY A 34 -8.48 -12.95 -5.29
N GLN A 35 -9.00 -11.74 -5.05
CA GLN A 35 -9.98 -11.06 -5.88
C GLN A 35 -9.32 -9.91 -6.63
N LEU A 36 -9.61 -9.81 -7.93
CA LEU A 36 -9.16 -8.70 -8.75
C LEU A 36 -10.03 -7.46 -8.51
N ASN A 37 -9.36 -6.35 -8.35
CA ASN A 37 -9.92 -5.01 -8.21
C ASN A 37 -9.12 -4.07 -9.11
N VAL A 38 -9.75 -3.02 -9.62
CA VAL A 38 -9.10 -2.07 -10.52
C VAL A 38 -9.31 -0.65 -10.00
N ILE A 39 -8.21 0.06 -9.75
CA ILE A 39 -8.22 1.50 -9.47
C ILE A 39 -8.21 2.22 -10.81
N GLY A 40 -9.07 3.22 -10.98
CA GLY A 40 -9.22 3.92 -12.24
C GLY A 40 -10.26 5.03 -12.20
N PHE A 41 -10.70 5.48 -13.37
CA PHE A 41 -11.55 6.66 -13.52
C PHE A 41 -12.76 6.39 -14.42
N ASP A 42 -13.92 6.94 -14.09
CA ASP A 42 -15.08 6.90 -14.98
C ASP A 42 -14.90 7.92 -16.12
N ILE A 43 -15.09 7.47 -17.36
CA ILE A 43 -15.02 8.31 -18.56
C ILE A 43 -16.43 8.79 -18.88
N ALA A 44 -16.81 9.98 -18.39
CA ALA A 44 -18.16 10.52 -18.52
C ALA A 44 -18.70 10.55 -19.97
N THR A 45 -17.82 10.77 -20.97
CA THR A 45 -18.21 10.90 -22.38
C THR A 45 -18.56 9.57 -23.06
N THR A 46 -17.98 8.47 -22.60
CA THR A 46 -18.18 7.14 -23.21
C THR A 46 -18.93 6.18 -22.28
N GLY A 47 -19.06 6.53 -21.00
CA GLY A 47 -19.52 5.61 -19.95
C GLY A 47 -18.54 4.47 -19.66
N GLY A 48 -17.34 4.53 -20.22
CA GLY A 48 -16.27 3.55 -19.98
C GLY A 48 -15.54 3.79 -18.66
N PHE A 49 -14.67 2.85 -18.31
CA PHE A 49 -13.77 2.97 -17.17
C PHE A 49 -12.32 2.90 -17.65
N TYR A 50 -11.53 3.93 -17.30
CA TYR A 50 -10.11 3.95 -17.55
C TYR A 50 -9.40 3.20 -16.42
N GLU A 51 -8.90 2.00 -16.73
CA GLU A 51 -8.18 1.14 -15.79
C GLU A 51 -6.74 1.62 -15.62
N LEU A 52 -6.36 1.98 -14.39
CA LEU A 52 -5.03 2.49 -14.08
C LEU A 52 -4.14 1.41 -13.42
N ILE A 53 -4.65 0.79 -12.36
CA ILE A 53 -3.91 -0.19 -11.55
C ILE A 53 -4.82 -1.38 -11.27
N GLU A 54 -4.39 -2.57 -11.71
CA GLU A 54 -4.97 -3.83 -11.29
C GLU A 54 -4.37 -4.25 -9.95
N VAL A 55 -5.22 -4.66 -9.02
CA VAL A 55 -4.87 -5.06 -7.66
C VAL A 55 -5.46 -6.43 -7.38
N CYS A 56 -4.60 -7.40 -7.08
CA CYS A 56 -5.01 -8.70 -6.57
C CYS A 56 -4.99 -8.69 -5.05
N PHE A 57 -6.17 -8.76 -4.44
CA PHE A 57 -6.34 -8.63 -2.99
C PHE A 57 -6.88 -9.92 -2.38
N ASP A 58 -6.22 -10.41 -1.34
CA ASP A 58 -6.70 -11.53 -0.52
C ASP A 58 -7.54 -10.99 0.64
N SER A 59 -8.84 -11.28 0.62
CA SER A 59 -9.78 -10.81 1.63
C SER A 59 -9.75 -11.61 2.94
N GLN A 60 -9.13 -12.79 2.96
CA GLN A 60 -8.96 -13.58 4.19
C GLN A 60 -7.78 -13.05 5.02
N GLU A 61 -6.68 -12.77 4.34
CA GLU A 61 -5.44 -12.26 4.96
C GLU A 61 -5.37 -10.73 4.99
N GLU A 62 -6.39 -10.05 4.43
CA GLU A 62 -6.46 -8.58 4.26
C GLU A 62 -5.18 -7.99 3.67
N THR A 63 -4.64 -8.64 2.65
CA THR A 63 -3.34 -8.30 2.08
C THR A 63 -3.38 -8.27 0.56
N THR A 64 -2.49 -7.47 -0.02
CA THR A 64 -2.34 -7.36 -1.46
C THR A 64 -1.30 -8.35 -1.93
N LEU A 65 -1.68 -9.24 -2.85
CA LEU A 65 -0.80 -10.28 -3.39
C LEU A 65 0.09 -9.73 -4.50
N TYR A 66 -0.48 -8.94 -5.40
CA TYR A 66 0.27 -8.19 -6.42
C TYR A 66 -0.53 -6.99 -6.92
N THR A 67 0.18 -6.04 -7.50
CA THR A 67 -0.41 -4.98 -8.33
C THR A 67 0.24 -4.99 -9.71
N LYS A 68 -0.48 -4.46 -10.69
CA LYS A 68 -0.03 -4.38 -12.08
C LYS A 68 -0.53 -3.09 -12.71
N HIS A 69 0.37 -2.35 -13.33
CA HIS A 69 0.09 -1.15 -14.11
C HIS A 69 0.98 -1.11 -15.35
N THR A 70 0.64 -0.25 -16.30
CA THR A 70 1.46 -0.03 -17.50
C THR A 70 2.36 1.17 -17.29
N LEU A 71 3.66 0.99 -17.49
CA LEU A 71 4.64 2.06 -17.38
C LEU A 71 4.84 2.76 -18.73
N HIS A 72 4.46 4.03 -18.82
CA HIS A 72 4.67 4.85 -20.01
C HIS A 72 5.99 5.64 -19.91
N GLY A 73 7.12 4.95 -19.94
CA GLY A 73 8.46 5.50 -19.67
C GLY A 73 8.81 6.79 -20.44
N ALA A 74 8.37 6.91 -21.69
CA ALA A 74 8.58 8.12 -22.49
C ALA A 74 7.92 9.38 -21.91
N ASN A 75 6.83 9.21 -21.15
CA ASN A 75 6.01 10.30 -20.63
C ASN A 75 6.41 10.71 -19.21
N ILE A 76 7.18 9.87 -18.49
CA ILE A 76 7.59 10.14 -17.10
C ILE A 76 8.44 11.41 -16.98
N ALA A 77 9.21 11.74 -18.01
CA ALA A 77 9.99 12.99 -18.03
C ALA A 77 9.13 14.25 -18.08
N ALA A 78 7.86 14.13 -18.46
CA ALA A 78 6.85 15.19 -18.50
C ALA A 78 5.83 15.07 -17.35
N LYS A 79 6.17 14.31 -16.30
CA LYS A 79 5.32 14.11 -15.11
C LYS A 79 5.00 15.44 -14.43
N ASP A 80 3.74 15.59 -14.02
CA ASP A 80 3.28 16.69 -13.19
C ASP A 80 3.91 16.63 -11.80
N VAL A 81 4.32 17.79 -11.29
CA VAL A 81 4.86 17.92 -9.94
C VAL A 81 3.73 18.28 -8.99
N GLU A 82 3.37 17.35 -8.11
CA GLU A 82 2.42 17.62 -7.03
C GLU A 82 2.97 18.66 -6.05
N GLU A 83 2.15 19.65 -5.70
CA GLU A 83 2.49 20.67 -4.70
C GLU A 83 2.57 20.09 -3.27
N GLY A 84 1.95 18.93 -3.04
CA GLY A 84 2.02 18.20 -1.78
C GLY A 84 1.56 16.76 -1.92
N ARG A 85 2.22 15.86 -1.19
CA ARG A 85 1.96 14.42 -1.22
C ARG A 85 0.59 14.09 -0.59
N PRO A 86 -0.29 13.34 -1.28
CA PRO A 86 -1.58 12.92 -0.73
C PRO A 86 -1.44 12.01 0.50
N SER A 87 -2.51 11.99 1.30
CA SER A 87 -2.66 10.99 2.36
C SER A 87 -3.23 9.69 1.83
N PHE A 88 -2.80 8.57 2.40
CA PHE A 88 -3.38 7.27 2.09
C PHE A 88 -4.87 7.21 2.46
N LYS A 89 -5.65 6.57 1.59
CA LYS A 89 -7.11 6.45 1.67
C LYS A 89 -7.55 4.99 1.71
N THR A 90 -8.65 4.76 2.40
CA THR A 90 -9.31 3.45 2.52
C THR A 90 -10.61 3.46 1.72
N ASP A 91 -10.93 2.33 1.10
CA ASP A 91 -12.28 2.06 0.61
C ASP A 91 -12.91 0.93 1.44
N SER A 92 -14.23 0.95 1.54
CA SER A 92 -15.04 -0.05 2.23
C SER A 92 -14.82 -1.47 1.70
N GLY A 93 -14.87 -2.47 2.60
CA GLY A 93 -14.88 -3.88 2.21
C GLY A 93 -13.52 -4.52 1.91
N PHE A 94 -12.41 -3.82 2.20
CA PHE A 94 -11.06 -4.39 2.07
C PHE A 94 -10.42 -4.76 3.41
N PHE A 95 -10.52 -3.86 4.40
CA PHE A 95 -9.86 -4.05 5.70
C PHE A 95 -10.91 -4.03 6.82
N SER A 96 -10.82 -4.95 7.78
CA SER A 96 -11.67 -4.97 8.97
C SER A 96 -11.27 -3.93 10.01
N VAL A 97 -10.03 -3.44 9.93
CA VAL A 97 -9.44 -2.45 10.84
C VAL A 97 -9.03 -1.18 10.11
N SER A 98 -8.89 -0.09 10.87
CA SER A 98 -8.37 1.16 10.34
C SER A 98 -6.89 1.01 9.99
N MET A 99 -6.56 1.04 8.69
CA MET A 99 -5.16 0.98 8.25
C MET A 99 -4.33 2.17 8.74
N ASN A 100 -4.93 3.35 8.91
CA ASN A 100 -4.23 4.48 9.55
C ASN A 100 -3.80 4.17 10.98
N THR A 101 -4.61 3.40 11.72
CA THR A 101 -4.29 2.94 13.08
C THR A 101 -3.21 1.86 13.02
N VAL A 102 -3.36 0.85 12.16
CA VAL A 102 -2.39 -0.23 11.97
C VAL A 102 -0.97 0.29 11.67
N TYR A 103 -0.87 1.30 10.80
CA TYR A 103 0.41 1.91 10.45
C TYR A 103 0.91 2.93 11.48
N ALA A 104 0.17 3.25 12.53
CA ALA A 104 0.65 4.14 13.58
C ALA A 104 1.81 3.49 14.35
N GLN A 105 2.87 4.26 14.62
CA GLN A 105 4.05 3.75 15.33
C GLN A 105 3.71 3.18 16.71
N ALA A 106 2.73 3.77 17.40
CA ALA A 106 2.23 3.23 18.67
C ALA A 106 1.66 1.81 18.52
N SER A 107 0.85 1.56 17.49
CA SER A 107 0.30 0.23 17.20
C SER A 107 1.38 -0.76 16.77
N GLN A 108 2.40 -0.30 16.05
CA GLN A 108 3.55 -1.14 15.70
C GLN A 108 4.37 -1.52 16.93
N LEU A 109 4.58 -0.59 17.86
CA LEU A 109 5.31 -0.82 19.12
C LEU A 109 4.54 -1.80 20.01
N GLU A 110 3.24 -1.60 20.17
CA GLU A 110 2.34 -2.49 20.93
C GLU A 110 2.38 -3.92 20.34
N LEU A 111 2.23 -4.04 19.03
CA LEU A 111 2.33 -5.32 18.34
C LEU A 111 3.69 -6.00 18.55
N MET A 112 4.79 -5.25 18.37
CA MET A 112 6.14 -5.79 18.54
C MET A 112 6.37 -6.26 19.97
N THR A 113 5.89 -5.51 20.97
CA THR A 113 5.97 -5.87 22.39
C THR A 113 5.24 -7.19 22.65
N THR A 114 4.03 -7.34 22.12
CA THR A 114 3.24 -8.58 22.24
C THR A 114 3.94 -9.76 21.59
N LEU A 115 4.42 -9.63 20.35
CA LEU A 115 5.12 -10.70 19.63
C LEU A 115 6.38 -11.18 20.35
N LEU A 116 7.15 -10.25 20.91
CA LEU A 116 8.35 -10.57 21.68
C LEU A 116 8.00 -11.29 22.99
N GLY A 117 6.94 -10.86 23.67
CA GLY A 117 6.42 -11.52 24.87
C GLY A 117 5.94 -12.95 24.58
N ASP A 118 5.17 -13.14 23.51
CA ASP A 118 4.67 -14.44 23.08
C ASP A 118 5.81 -15.38 22.68
N ALA A 119 6.78 -14.89 21.91
CA ALA A 119 7.96 -15.66 21.54
C ALA A 119 8.76 -16.11 22.76
N ALA A 120 8.96 -15.23 23.74
CA ALA A 120 9.63 -15.56 24.99
C ALA A 120 8.85 -16.60 25.81
N ASN A 121 7.53 -16.48 25.90
CA ASN A 121 6.67 -17.45 26.57
C ASN A 121 6.72 -18.82 25.90
N LEU A 122 6.70 -18.87 24.56
CA LEU A 122 6.82 -20.11 23.80
C LEU A 122 8.18 -20.78 24.03
N LEU A 123 9.27 -20.01 24.06
CA LEU A 123 10.62 -20.51 24.34
C LEU A 123 10.77 -21.01 25.79
N TYR A 124 10.19 -20.30 26.76
CA TYR A 124 10.23 -20.67 28.17
C TYR A 124 9.46 -21.97 28.44
N ASN A 125 8.28 -22.12 27.81
CA ASN A 125 7.41 -23.27 28.03
C ASN A 125 7.77 -24.49 27.17
N ASN A 126 8.55 -24.32 26.09
CA ASN A 126 8.98 -25.40 25.21
C ASN A 126 10.51 -25.43 25.11
N SER A 127 11.16 -26.00 26.13
CA SER A 127 12.63 -26.22 26.17
C SER A 127 13.23 -27.02 25.00
N HIS A 128 12.46 -27.34 23.95
CA HIS A 128 12.84 -28.14 22.79
C HIS A 128 12.29 -27.63 21.43
N THR A 129 11.64 -26.47 21.32
CA THR A 129 11.24 -25.93 19.98
C THR A 129 12.40 -25.19 19.31
N PRO A 130 12.85 -25.62 18.12
CA PRO A 130 13.89 -24.91 17.37
C PRO A 130 13.42 -23.51 16.97
N VAL A 131 14.32 -22.52 17.10
CA VAL A 131 14.07 -21.11 16.73
C VAL A 131 13.55 -20.95 15.29
N SER A 132 13.87 -21.89 14.40
CA SER A 132 13.36 -21.91 13.02
C SER A 132 11.84 -22.06 12.91
N LYS A 133 11.18 -22.72 13.87
CA LYS A 133 9.71 -22.86 13.89
C LYS A 133 9.00 -21.60 14.40
N LEU A 134 9.70 -20.73 15.13
CA LEU A 134 9.16 -19.43 15.56
C LEU A 134 9.06 -18.44 14.39
N TRP A 135 10.04 -18.47 13.48
CA TRP A 135 10.03 -17.63 12.28
C TRP A 135 8.82 -17.93 11.37
N ASP A 136 8.44 -19.21 11.29
CA ASP A 136 7.26 -19.71 10.58
C ASP A 136 5.92 -19.30 11.20
N SER A 137 5.89 -19.01 12.50
CA SER A 137 4.69 -18.55 13.22
C SER A 137 4.52 -17.04 13.11
N VAL A 138 5.61 -16.26 13.14
CA VAL A 138 5.58 -14.80 13.02
C VAL A 138 5.17 -14.32 11.62
N HIS A 139 5.46 -15.11 10.57
CA HIS A 139 5.13 -14.76 9.16
C HIS A 139 3.67 -15.02 8.75
N ARG A 140 2.84 -15.62 9.63
CA ARG A 140 1.48 -16.09 9.30
C ARG A 140 0.40 -15.58 10.25
N LEU A 141 0.68 -14.55 11.04
CA LEU A 141 -0.34 -13.96 11.90
C LEU A 141 -1.03 -12.82 11.13
N PRO A 142 -2.32 -12.95 10.79
CA PRO A 142 -3.10 -11.83 10.29
C PRO A 142 -3.15 -10.74 11.37
N PHE A 143 -3.03 -9.48 10.96
CA PHE A 143 -2.91 -8.31 11.86
C PHE A 143 -4.10 -8.20 12.85
N SER A 144 -5.25 -8.80 12.51
CA SER A 144 -6.48 -8.83 13.30
C SER A 144 -6.46 -9.78 14.50
N ALA A 145 -5.52 -10.72 14.58
CA ALA A 145 -5.44 -11.71 15.67
C ALA A 145 -4.69 -11.21 16.93
N LEU A 146 -4.21 -9.97 16.93
CA LEU A 146 -3.17 -9.50 17.86
C LEU A 146 -3.67 -8.66 19.05
N LEU A 147 -4.99 -8.52 19.22
CA LEU A 147 -5.56 -7.62 20.23
C LEU A 147 -6.07 -8.28 21.52
N ASN A 148 -5.99 -9.60 21.67
CA ASN A 148 -6.49 -10.26 22.88
C ASN A 148 -5.53 -11.34 23.35
N ASN A 149 -4.61 -11.00 24.26
CA ASN A 149 -4.21 -11.81 25.43
C ASN A 149 -3.02 -11.14 26.14
N ALA A 150 -3.12 -10.99 27.46
CA ALA A 150 -2.08 -10.40 28.31
C ALA A 150 -1.21 -11.49 28.96
N ILE A 151 0.12 -11.46 28.80
CA ILE A 151 1.09 -12.23 29.62
C ILE A 151 2.47 -11.50 29.70
N PRO A 152 3.44 -11.92 30.54
CA PRO A 152 3.97 -11.16 31.67
C PRO A 152 5.35 -10.52 31.45
N THR A 153 5.67 -9.61 32.37
CA THR A 153 6.78 -8.65 32.42
C THR A 153 8.20 -9.26 32.37
N GLY A 154 8.76 -9.38 31.16
CA GLY A 154 10.08 -8.82 30.87
C GLY A 154 9.88 -7.42 30.29
N ASN A 155 10.85 -6.50 30.35
CA ASN A 155 10.69 -5.20 29.70
C ASN A 155 10.82 -5.34 28.17
N TYR A 156 9.88 -6.05 27.54
CA TYR A 156 9.80 -6.24 26.09
C TYR A 156 9.49 -4.93 25.38
N GLU A 157 8.95 -3.94 26.10
CA GLU A 157 8.76 -2.57 25.61
C GLU A 157 10.12 -1.90 25.32
N ASP A 158 11.13 -2.04 26.19
CA ASP A 158 12.49 -1.55 25.91
C ASP A 158 13.11 -2.19 24.66
N LEU A 159 12.85 -3.50 24.44
CA LEU A 159 13.34 -4.21 23.26
C LEU A 159 12.56 -3.81 22.00
N ALA A 160 11.23 -3.68 22.12
CA ALA A 160 10.38 -3.22 21.03
C ALA A 160 10.74 -1.80 20.60
N ASN A 161 11.08 -0.91 21.55
CA ASN A 161 11.56 0.45 21.26
C ASN A 161 12.92 0.48 20.54
N GLN A 162 13.75 -0.56 20.66
CA GLN A 162 14.98 -0.69 19.86
C GLN A 162 14.72 -1.15 18.42
N ILE A 163 13.61 -1.87 18.20
CA ILE A 163 13.22 -2.40 16.88
C ILE A 163 12.33 -1.40 16.13
N ILE A 164 11.40 -0.74 16.85
CA ILE A 164 10.53 0.32 16.35
C ILE A 164 11.07 1.65 16.87
N ASP A 165 12.08 2.17 16.17
CA ASP A 165 12.73 3.45 16.47
C ASP A 165 12.52 4.43 15.30
N PRO A 166 11.53 5.34 15.41
CA PRO A 166 11.29 6.38 14.40
C PRO A 166 12.51 7.29 14.15
N SER A 167 13.34 7.54 15.16
CA SER A 167 14.53 8.40 15.03
C SER A 167 15.59 7.78 14.11
N GLN A 168 15.59 6.46 13.99
CA GLN A 168 16.47 5.69 13.11
C GLN A 168 15.78 5.19 11.82
N GLN A 169 14.55 5.65 11.54
CA GLN A 169 13.73 5.16 10.43
C GLN A 169 13.43 3.65 10.50
N LEU A 170 13.39 3.11 11.72
CA LEU A 170 13.02 1.73 12.00
C LEU A 170 11.53 1.68 12.35
N TYR A 171 10.69 1.67 11.32
CA TYR A 171 9.25 1.46 11.45
C TYR A 171 8.70 1.01 10.10
N PHE A 172 7.52 0.41 10.10
CA PHE A 172 6.81 0.05 8.88
C PHE A 172 6.11 1.28 8.29
N ALA A 173 6.51 1.64 7.09
CA ALA A 173 5.86 2.64 6.27
C ALA A 173 4.88 2.00 5.29
N LYS A 174 4.01 2.85 4.73
CA LYS A 174 3.04 2.52 3.68
C LYS A 174 3.78 2.45 2.34
N GLY A 175 4.40 1.31 2.07
CA GLY A 175 5.20 1.08 0.87
C GLY A 175 4.30 0.85 -0.34
N HIS A 176 4.38 1.71 -1.35
CA HIS A 176 3.58 1.56 -2.57
C HIS A 176 4.02 0.33 -3.36
N MET A 177 3.05 -0.44 -3.86
CA MET A 177 3.30 -1.52 -4.81
C MET A 177 3.39 -0.98 -6.25
N SER A 178 2.39 -0.22 -6.69
CA SER A 178 2.45 0.64 -7.89
C SER A 178 2.70 2.08 -7.45
N PRO A 179 3.93 2.61 -7.61
CA PRO A 179 4.34 3.88 -7.02
C PRO A 179 3.85 5.10 -7.81
N ASP A 180 3.60 6.21 -7.10
CA ASP A 180 3.27 7.52 -7.67
C ASP A 180 4.23 7.99 -8.79
N ALA A 181 5.51 7.64 -8.69
CA ALA A 181 6.55 8.02 -9.64
C ALA A 181 6.38 7.42 -11.05
N ASP A 182 5.53 6.40 -11.20
CA ASP A 182 5.27 5.72 -12.47
C ASP A 182 4.16 6.39 -13.28
N PHE A 183 3.44 7.33 -12.66
CA PHE A 183 2.28 8.00 -13.23
C PHE A 183 2.57 9.47 -13.53
N VAL A 184 1.92 10.00 -14.58
CA VAL A 184 2.27 11.29 -15.16
C VAL A 184 1.40 12.40 -14.59
N THR A 185 0.09 12.20 -14.56
CA THR A 185 -0.85 13.25 -14.12
C THR A 185 -1.04 13.22 -12.61
N ILE A 186 -1.39 14.36 -12.00
CA ILE A 186 -1.69 14.43 -10.56
C ILE A 186 -2.82 13.46 -10.18
N ALA A 187 -3.88 13.36 -10.99
CA ALA A 187 -4.99 12.45 -10.71
C ALA A 187 -4.53 10.97 -10.68
N GLU A 188 -3.68 10.55 -11.61
CA GLU A 188 -3.15 9.18 -11.61
C GLU A 188 -2.21 8.93 -10.42
N GLN A 189 -1.42 9.93 -10.02
CA GLN A 189 -0.57 9.87 -8.84
C GLN A 189 -1.40 9.74 -7.56
N ASP A 190 -2.44 10.57 -7.40
CA ASP A 190 -3.42 10.51 -6.31
C ASP A 190 -4.07 9.12 -6.21
N ALA A 191 -4.34 8.47 -7.34
CA ALA A 191 -4.94 7.13 -7.38
C ALA A 191 -4.05 6.04 -6.79
N THR A 192 -2.74 6.26 -6.69
CA THR A 192 -1.81 5.29 -6.09
C THR A 192 -1.93 5.18 -4.56
N TYR A 193 -2.59 6.14 -3.90
CA TYR A 193 -2.64 6.26 -2.44
C TYR A 193 -3.72 5.41 -1.75
N TYR A 194 -4.33 4.43 -2.44
CA TYR A 194 -5.19 3.47 -1.75
C TYR A 194 -4.36 2.46 -0.93
N PHE A 195 -4.83 2.11 0.26
CA PHE A 195 -4.16 1.10 1.09
C PHE A 195 -4.06 -0.28 0.43
N ILE A 196 -4.96 -0.62 -0.49
CA ILE A 196 -4.88 -1.87 -1.28
C ILE A 196 -3.73 -1.85 -2.30
N ASN A 197 -3.08 -0.71 -2.51
CA ASN A 197 -1.86 -0.58 -3.32
C ASN A 197 -0.62 -0.42 -2.43
N ALA A 198 -0.70 -0.80 -1.16
CA ALA A 198 0.39 -0.64 -0.21
C ALA A 198 0.64 -1.90 0.63
N LEU A 199 1.89 -2.11 1.00
CA LEU A 199 2.30 -3.13 1.97
C LEU A 199 3.24 -2.55 3.04
N PRO A 200 3.31 -3.17 4.24
CA PRO A 200 4.26 -2.78 5.26
C PRO A 200 5.69 -2.95 4.76
N GLN A 201 6.46 -1.86 4.76
CA GLN A 201 7.84 -1.84 4.31
C GLN A 201 8.69 -1.05 5.30
N TRP A 202 9.86 -1.57 5.68
CA TRP A 202 10.78 -0.84 6.54
C TRP A 202 11.09 0.53 5.95
N GLN A 203 10.91 1.60 6.73
CA GLN A 203 11.09 2.97 6.24
C GLN A 203 12.49 3.18 5.69
N ALA A 204 13.53 2.64 6.33
CA ALA A 204 14.90 2.68 5.82
C ALA A 204 15.03 2.12 4.39
N PHE A 205 14.26 1.08 4.04
CA PHE A 205 14.25 0.50 2.70
C PHE A 205 13.33 1.27 1.73
N ASN A 206 12.13 1.66 2.18
CA ASN A 206 11.17 2.44 1.42
C ASN A 206 11.74 3.80 0.95
N ASN A 207 12.47 4.50 1.83
CA ASN A 207 13.12 5.76 1.51
C ASN A 207 14.52 5.59 0.87
N GLY A 208 15.00 4.36 0.75
CA GLY A 208 16.31 4.01 0.20
C GLY A 208 16.19 3.23 -1.09
N ASN A 209 16.57 1.95 -1.05
CA ASN A 209 16.72 1.09 -2.24
C ASN A 209 15.44 0.97 -3.08
N TRP A 210 14.25 1.06 -2.47
CA TRP A 210 13.00 1.00 -3.21
C TRP A 210 12.85 2.17 -4.18
N LYS A 211 13.13 3.41 -3.74
CA LYS A 211 13.16 4.59 -4.61
C LYS A 211 14.14 4.44 -5.77
N VAL A 212 15.29 3.80 -5.51
CA VAL A 212 16.30 3.55 -6.54
C VAL A 212 15.79 2.56 -7.58
N ASN A 213 15.11 1.48 -7.14
CA ASN A 213 14.53 0.49 -8.04
C ASN A 213 13.47 1.11 -8.95
N ILE A 214 12.55 1.90 -8.38
CA ILE A 214 11.53 2.63 -9.14
C ILE A 214 12.19 3.57 -10.16
N SER A 215 13.18 4.36 -9.73
CA SER A 215 13.91 5.26 -10.63
C SER A 215 14.63 4.52 -11.76
N PHE A 216 15.08 3.29 -11.52
CA PHE A 216 15.69 2.46 -12.55
C PHE A 216 14.64 2.00 -13.57
N CYS A 217 13.53 1.41 -13.13
CA CYS A 217 12.43 1.00 -14.00
C CYS A 217 11.94 2.15 -14.90
N ASN A 218 11.84 3.35 -14.33
CA ASN A 218 11.38 4.55 -15.04
C ASN A 218 12.37 5.09 -16.09
N LYS A 219 13.59 4.55 -16.12
CA LYS A 219 14.64 4.90 -17.08
C LYS A 219 14.87 3.82 -18.14
N VAL A 220 14.28 2.63 -17.99
CA VAL A 220 14.35 1.59 -19.01
C VAL A 220 13.49 2.03 -20.18
N ARG A 221 14.15 2.38 -21.29
CA ARG A 221 13.51 2.74 -22.56
C ARG A 221 13.13 1.51 -23.36
#